data_AF-A0A5D8QEU4-F1
#
_entry.id   AF-A0A5D8QEU4-F1
#
_cell.length_a   1.000
_cell.length_b   1.000
_cell.length_c   1.000
_cell.angle_alpha   90.00
_cell.angle_beta   90.00
_cell.angle_gamma   90.00
#
_symmetry.space_group_name_H-M   'P 1'
#
loop_
_entity.id
_entity.type
_entity.pdbx_description
1 polymer ?
#
loop_
_entity_poly.entity_id
_entity_poly.type
_entity_poly.pdbx_seq_one_letter_code
_entity_poly.pdbx_strand_id
1 'polypeptide(L)'
;MDIVIDRKVKEYLKRKGENAITVKLVTADSCCVPGAFPSVEVGRPKDEELERFKKLNVDGTDVYVHSMIEVKERGLKIYMEGLSFLSRPAVDGVKVF
;
A
#
# COMPACT_ATOMS: atom_id res chain seq x y z
N MET A 1 6.66 13.42 1.49
CA MET A 1 5.60 12.47 1.12
C MET A 1 4.69 12.34 2.32
N ASP A 2 3.48 12.86 2.20
CA ASP A 2 2.47 12.74 3.25
C ASP A 2 1.76 11.39 3.10
N ILE A 3 1.57 10.66 4.20
CA ILE A 3 0.85 9.39 4.23
C ILE A 3 -0.19 9.44 5.33
N VAL A 4 -1.44 9.18 4.96
CA VAL A 4 -2.54 9.01 5.91
C VAL A 4 -3.00 7.55 5.88
N ILE A 5 -3.04 6.92 7.05
CA ILE A 5 -3.58 5.58 7.24
C ILE A 5 -4.92 5.68 7.95
N ASP A 6 -6.00 5.32 7.27
CA ASP A 6 -7.34 5.34 7.86
C ASP A 6 -7.41 4.41 9.08
N ARG A 7 -8.16 4.85 10.09
CA ARG A 7 -8.35 4.10 11.35
C ARG A 7 -8.79 2.64 11.12
N LYS A 8 -9.66 2.40 10.13
CA LYS A 8 -10.13 1.04 9.81
C LYS A 8 -8.99 0.12 9.36
N VAL A 9 -7.98 0.66 8.66
CA VAL A 9 -6.80 -0.11 8.25
C VAL A 9 -5.96 -0.46 9.47
N LYS A 10 -5.73 0.49 10.37
CA LYS A 10 -5.00 0.25 11.64
C LYS A 10 -5.69 -0.83 12.49
N GLU A 11 -7.01 -0.76 12.61
CA GLU A 11 -7.79 -1.78 13.30
C GLU A 11 -7.71 -3.14 12.61
N TYR A 12 -7.70 -3.16 11.27
CA TYR A 12 -7.54 -4.38 10.48
C TYR A 12 -6.17 -5.03 10.69
N LEU A 13 -5.08 -4.25 10.64
CA LEU A 13 -3.72 -4.71 10.92
C LEU A 13 -3.60 -5.29 12.34
N LYS A 14 -4.15 -4.58 13.34
CA LYS A 14 -4.17 -5.06 14.72
C LYS A 14 -4.90 -6.40 14.87
N ARG A 15 -6.03 -6.61 14.19
CA ARG A 15 -6.75 -7.90 14.19
C ARG A 15 -5.95 -9.03 13.53
N LYS A 16 -5.08 -8.70 12.58
CA LYS A 16 -4.18 -9.65 11.91
C LYS A 16 -2.90 -9.92 12.69
N GLY A 17 -2.66 -9.22 13.81
CA GLY A 17 -1.40 -9.31 14.54
C GLY A 17 -0.23 -8.65 13.81
N GLU A 18 -0.54 -7.75 12.86
CA GLU A 18 0.44 -7.10 12.00
C GLU A 18 0.56 -5.61 12.33
N ASN A 19 1.74 -5.06 12.09
CA ASN A 19 2.03 -3.63 12.23
C ASN A 19 2.71 -3.04 10.99
N ALA A 20 2.78 -3.81 9.91
CA ALA A 20 3.39 -3.40 8.66
C ALA A 20 2.38 -3.45 7.51
N ILE A 21 2.57 -2.58 6.52
CA ILE A 21 1.83 -2.60 5.27
C ILE A 21 2.75 -2.24 4.11
N THR A 22 2.55 -2.90 2.98
CA THR A 22 3.37 -2.74 1.79
C THR A 22 2.53 -2.24 0.63
N VAL A 23 2.98 -1.18 -0.03
CA VAL A 23 2.39 -0.61 -1.24
C VAL A 23 3.28 -0.94 -2.43
N LYS A 24 2.75 -1.72 -3.38
CA LYS A 24 3.44 -2.20 -4.59
C LYS A 24 2.81 -1.63 -5.85
N LEU A 25 3.53 -1.74 -6.97
CA LEU A 25 2.98 -1.63 -8.31
C LEU A 25 2.88 -3.03 -8.92
N VAL A 26 1.71 -3.39 -9.41
CA VAL A 26 1.47 -4.62 -10.16
C VAL A 26 1.33 -4.24 -11.62
N THR A 27 2.20 -4.79 -12.48
CA THR A 27 2.11 -4.63 -13.93
C THR A 27 1.20 -5.71 -14.50
N ALA A 28 0.22 -5.31 -15.29
CA ALA A 28 -0.62 -6.24 -16.03
C ALA A 28 -0.17 -6.27 -17.50
N ASP A 29 0.82 -7.12 -17.81
CA ASP A 29 1.35 -7.25 -19.18
C ASP A 29 0.41 -8.08 -20.09
N SER A 30 -0.60 -8.74 -19.51
CA SER A 30 -1.48 -9.72 -20.20
C SER A 30 -2.93 -9.26 -20.37
N CYS A 31 -3.26 -8.00 -20.03
CA CYS A 31 -4.61 -7.45 -20.20
C CYS A 31 -4.62 -6.40 -21.33
N CYS A 32 -5.79 -6.14 -21.92
CA CYS A 32 -5.98 -5.27 -23.11
C CYS A 32 -5.46 -3.82 -22.94
N VAL A 33 -5.06 -3.42 -21.74
CA VAL A 33 -4.42 -2.14 -21.44
C VAL A 33 -3.17 -2.43 -20.61
N PRO A 34 -1.96 -2.34 -21.19
CA PRO A 34 -0.73 -2.38 -20.40
C PRO A 34 -0.75 -1.21 -19.41
N GLY A 35 -0.52 -1.50 -18.13
CA GLY A 35 -0.55 -0.48 -17.09
C GLY A 35 -0.01 -1.02 -15.76
N ALA A 36 0.57 -0.11 -14.98
CA ALA A 36 0.97 -0.38 -13.60
C ALA A 36 -0.16 0.06 -12.67
N PHE A 37 -0.63 -0.82 -11.80
CA PHE A 37 -1.68 -0.53 -10.83
C PHE A 37 -1.15 -0.66 -9.41
N PRO A 38 -1.48 0.28 -8.51
CA PRO A 38 -1.06 0.15 -7.13
C PRO A 38 -1.80 -1.00 -6.44
N SER A 39 -1.09 -1.74 -5.60
CA SER A 39 -1.63 -2.81 -4.76
C SER A 39 -1.12 -2.64 -3.34
N VAL A 40 -1.92 -3.11 -2.37
CA VAL A 40 -1.55 -3.07 -0.95
C VAL A 40 -1.55 -4.48 -0.39
N GLU A 41 -0.44 -4.85 0.22
CA GLU A 41 -0.24 -6.10 0.93
C GLU A 41 -0.07 -5.84 2.43
N VAL A 42 -0.59 -6.76 3.24
CA VAL A 42 -0.45 -6.72 4.70
C VAL A 42 0.90 -7.34 5.07
N GLY A 43 1.61 -6.69 5.98
CA GLY A 43 2.93 -7.12 6.42
C GLY A 43 4.07 -6.46 5.65
N ARG A 44 5.27 -6.95 5.95
CA ARG A 44 6.55 -6.49 5.38
C ARG A 44 6.82 -7.15 4.01
N PRO A 45 7.53 -6.48 3.09
CA PRO A 45 8.04 -7.13 1.88
C PRO A 45 8.96 -8.31 2.21
N LYS A 46 9.15 -9.22 1.25
CA LYS A 46 10.17 -10.27 1.38
C LYS A 46 11.56 -9.66 1.50
N ASP A 47 12.47 -10.33 2.21
CA ASP A 47 13.80 -9.80 2.49
C ASP A 47 14.60 -9.48 1.22
N GLU A 48 14.48 -10.34 0.20
CA GLU A 48 15.08 -10.18 -1.14
C GLU A 48 14.56 -8.96 -1.92
N GLU A 49 13.42 -8.38 -1.55
CA GLU A 49 12.82 -7.24 -2.24
C GLU A 49 12.98 -5.92 -1.48
N LEU A 50 13.45 -5.94 -0.22
CA LEU A 50 13.42 -4.77 0.67
C LEU A 50 14.12 -3.54 0.12
N GLU A 51 15.20 -3.71 -0.63
CA GLU A 51 15.94 -2.61 -1.27
C GLU A 51 15.10 -1.81 -2.27
N ARG A 52 14.02 -2.42 -2.78
CA ARG A 52 13.07 -1.79 -3.70
C ARG A 52 12.00 -0.98 -2.98
N PHE A 53 12.02 -0.92 -1.66
CA PHE A 53 11.02 -0.22 -0.87
C PHE A 53 11.63 0.84 0.02
N LYS A 54 10.99 2.00 0.05
CA LYS A 54 11.21 3.02 1.07
C LYS A 54 10.37 2.68 2.31
N LYS A 55 11.02 2.45 3.45
CA LYS A 55 10.35 2.29 4.75
C LYS A 55 10.05 3.64 5.37
N LEU A 56 8.83 3.79 5.88
CA LEU A 56 8.34 4.94 6.62
C LEU A 56 7.59 4.45 7.86
N ASN A 57 7.64 5.19 8.96
CA ASN A 57 6.83 4.90 10.14
C ASN A 57 5.76 5.96 10.28
N VAL A 58 4.49 5.54 10.31
CA VAL A 58 3.32 6.42 10.41
C VAL A 58 2.44 5.91 11.55
N ASP A 59 2.37 6.67 12.63
CA ASP A 59 1.62 6.33 13.85
C ASP A 59 1.94 4.91 14.37
N GLY A 60 3.22 4.52 14.36
CA GLY A 60 3.68 3.20 14.79
C GLY A 60 3.40 2.05 13.80
N THR A 61 2.87 2.35 12.61
CA THR A 61 2.72 1.39 11.51
C THR A 61 3.89 1.56 10.54
N ASP A 62 4.58 0.46 10.23
CA ASP A 62 5.64 0.46 9.22
C ASP A 62 5.02 0.37 7.81
N VAL A 63 5.22 1.42 7.01
CA VAL A 63 4.74 1.52 5.64
C VAL A 63 5.92 1.35 4.68
N TYR A 64 5.85 0.33 3.85
CA TYR A 64 6.83 0.05 2.79
C TYR A 64 6.24 0.50 1.47
N VAL A 65 6.83 1.51 0.83
CA VAL A 65 6.35 2.01 -0.47
C VAL A 65 7.39 1.67 -1.52
N HIS A 66 6.98 0.97 -2.58
CA HIS A 66 7.88 0.61 -3.67
C HIS A 66 8.51 1.87 -4.28
N SER A 67 9.83 1.87 -4.49
CA SER A 67 10.62 3.07 -4.84
C SER A 67 10.23 3.69 -6.19
N MET A 68 9.58 2.92 -7.07
CA MET A 68 9.04 3.42 -8.35
C MET A 68 7.67 4.11 -8.22
N ILE A 69 7.04 4.11 -7.03
CA ILE A 69 5.76 4.79 -6.82
C ILE A 69 5.99 6.29 -6.76
N GLU A 70 5.42 7.00 -7.73
CA GLU A 70 5.23 8.43 -7.63
C GLU A 70 3.92 8.76 -6.91
N VAL A 71 3.98 9.73 -6.00
CA VAL A 71 2.83 10.17 -5.21
C VAL A 71 2.32 11.50 -5.75
N LYS A 72 0.99 11.64 -5.84
CA LYS A 72 0.30 12.89 -6.17
C LYS A 72 0.57 13.95 -5.08
N GLU A 73 0.40 15.23 -5.39
CA GLU A 73 0.67 16.31 -4.42
C GLU A 73 -0.11 16.16 -3.10
N ARG A 74 -1.32 15.60 -3.17
CA ARG A 74 -2.19 15.32 -2.01
C ARG A 74 -1.71 14.20 -1.07
N GLY A 75 -0.58 13.56 -1.35
CA GLY A 75 -0.06 12.45 -0.56
C GLY A 75 -0.70 11.10 -0.87
N LEU A 76 -0.30 10.06 -0.10
CA LEU A 76 -0.88 8.72 -0.14
C LEU A 76 -1.95 8.58 0.94
N LYS A 77 -3.09 8.01 0.56
CA LYS A 77 -4.12 7.59 1.50
C LYS A 77 -4.29 6.09 1.45
N ILE A 78 -4.03 5.42 2.56
CA ILE A 78 -4.29 3.98 2.73
C ILE A 78 -5.63 3.82 3.43
N TYR A 79 -6.58 3.17 2.78
CA TYR A 79 -7.97 3.02 3.25
C TYR A 79 -8.46 1.58 3.10
N MET A 80 -9.62 1.27 3.69
CA MET A 80 -10.28 -0.02 3.50
C MET A 80 -11.26 0.06 2.32
N GLU A 81 -11.06 -0.77 1.32
CA GLU A 81 -11.97 -0.98 0.19
C GLU A 81 -12.79 -2.26 0.40
N GLY A 82 -14.02 -2.31 -0.13
CA GLY A 82 -14.88 -3.49 -0.11
C GLY A 82 -15.89 -3.49 1.05
N LEU A 83 -16.72 -4.55 1.09
CA LEU A 83 -17.81 -4.71 2.05
C LEU A 83 -17.52 -5.84 3.04
N SER A 84 -17.65 -5.55 4.34
CA SER A 84 -17.60 -6.52 5.43
C SER A 84 -16.36 -7.45 5.37
N PHE A 85 -16.54 -8.76 5.22
CA PHE A 85 -15.46 -9.77 5.22
C PHE A 85 -14.56 -9.72 3.97
N LEU A 86 -15.01 -9.12 2.87
CA LEU A 86 -14.20 -8.92 1.66
C LEU A 86 -13.41 -7.61 1.72
N SER A 87 -13.44 -6.91 2.86
CA SER A 87 -12.69 -5.66 2.99
C SER A 87 -11.19 -5.92 2.95
N ARG A 88 -10.47 -5.12 2.16
CA ARG A 88 -9.01 -5.17 2.04
C ARG A 88 -8.42 -3.77 2.09
N PRO A 89 -7.18 -3.61 2.56
CA PRO A 89 -6.46 -2.37 2.38
C PRO A 89 -6.30 -2.04 0.90
N ALA A 90 -6.47 -0.77 0.57
CA ALA A 90 -6.25 -0.18 -0.75
C ALA A 90 -5.52 1.15 -0.58
N VAL A 91 -5.03 1.71 -1.69
CA VAL A 91 -4.28 2.96 -1.68
C VAL A 91 -4.79 3.90 -2.76
N ASP A 92 -4.90 5.17 -2.42
CA ASP A 92 -5.09 6.28 -3.35
C ASP A 92 -3.88 7.24 -3.23
N GLY A 93 -3.69 8.07 -4.25
CA GLY A 93 -2.60 9.04 -4.30
C GLY A 93 -1.39 8.57 -5.08
N VAL A 94 -1.39 7.35 -5.61
CA VAL A 94 -0.36 6.87 -6.55
C VAL A 94 -0.62 7.45 -7.94
N LYS A 95 0.42 7.97 -8.60
CA LYS A 95 0.37 8.29 -10.03
C LYS A 95 0.55 6.99 -10.81
N VAL A 96 -0.37 6.71 -11.72
CA VAL A 96 -0.33 5.58 -12.63
C VAL A 96 -0.07 6.09 -14.04
N PHE A 97 0.75 5.36 -14.78
CA PHE A 97 1.20 5.67 -16.14
C PHE A 97 0.83 4.52 -17.07
#